data_AF-A0A1V1NRW4-F1
#
_entry.id   AF-A0A1V1NRW4-F1
#
_cell.length_a   1.000
_cell.length_b   1.000
_cell.length_c   1.000
_cell.angle_alpha   90.00
_cell.angle_beta   90.00
_cell.angle_gamma   90.00
#
_symmetry.space_group_name_H-M   'P 1'
#
loop_
_entity.id
_entity.type
_entity.pdbx_description
1 polymer ?
#
loop_
_entity_poly.entity_id
_entity_poly.type
_entity_poly.pdbx_seq_one_letter_code
_entity_poly.pdbx_strand_id
1 'polypeptide(L)'
;GIGPEVIVKALTHQEVLSSAHIVVIGNYEALTTAASKFLSTKLALEKTTSIYDLTTTSQVISVLDLTEEQQDIMPHYGRISVQAAKASVAYILEAIKLAQEGAINAIVTAPISKLAIQKAGFSYQGHTEILASATGVKNYAMAFFHLK
;
A
#
# COMPACT_ATOMS: atom_id res chain seq x y z
N GLY A 1 -1.08 9.13 -7.50
CA GLY A 1 -1.31 8.09 -8.53
C GLY A 1 -2.75 7.67 -8.46
N ILE A 2 -3.10 6.47 -8.95
CA ILE A 2 -4.44 5.86 -8.78
C ILE A 2 -4.50 4.81 -7.66
N GLY A 3 -3.39 4.63 -6.92
CA GLY A 3 -3.25 3.57 -5.92
C GLY A 3 -4.36 3.57 -4.87
N PRO A 4 -4.61 4.70 -4.19
CA PRO A 4 -5.70 4.81 -3.23
C PRO A 4 -7.08 4.48 -3.84
N GLU A 5 -7.37 4.96 -5.04
CA GLU A 5 -8.65 4.73 -5.72
C GLU A 5 -8.85 3.25 -6.08
N VAL A 6 -7.80 2.58 -6.58
CA VAL A 6 -7.87 1.14 -6.90
C VAL A 6 -8.01 0.29 -5.64
N ILE A 7 -7.26 0.62 -4.58
CA ILE A 7 -7.37 -0.08 -3.28
C ILE A 7 -8.80 0.06 -2.75
N VAL A 8 -9.30 1.29 -2.62
CA VAL A 8 -10.65 1.54 -2.10
C VAL A 8 -11.70 0.83 -2.95
N LYS A 9 -11.59 0.91 -4.27
CA LYS A 9 -12.52 0.24 -5.17
C LYS A 9 -12.48 -1.28 -4.98
N ALA A 10 -11.31 -1.90 -4.86
CA ALA A 10 -11.21 -3.33 -4.64
C ALA A 10 -11.85 -3.75 -3.30
N LEU A 11 -11.65 -2.95 -2.24
CA LEU A 11 -12.16 -3.22 -0.90
C LEU A 11 -13.69 -3.00 -0.76
N THR A 12 -14.39 -2.51 -1.78
CA THR A 12 -15.86 -2.53 -1.78
C THR A 12 -16.44 -3.88 -2.22
N HIS A 13 -15.62 -4.77 -2.79
CA HIS A 13 -16.06 -6.08 -3.25
C HIS A 13 -15.95 -7.11 -2.11
N GLN A 14 -17.08 -7.75 -1.78
CA GLN A 14 -17.14 -8.75 -0.71
C GLN A 14 -16.23 -9.96 -0.98
N GLU A 15 -16.02 -10.34 -2.25
CA GLU A 15 -15.10 -11.42 -2.62
C GLU A 15 -13.67 -11.15 -2.11
N VAL A 16 -13.20 -9.90 -2.23
CA VAL A 16 -11.87 -9.47 -1.78
C VAL A 16 -11.82 -9.51 -0.26
N LEU A 17 -12.82 -8.95 0.42
CA LEU A 17 -12.89 -8.93 1.88
C LEU A 17 -13.01 -10.33 2.49
N SER A 18 -13.63 -11.27 1.79
CA SER A 18 -13.75 -12.67 2.23
C SER A 18 -12.51 -13.53 1.96
N SER A 19 -11.56 -13.03 1.16
CA SER A 19 -10.38 -13.79 0.74
C SER A 19 -9.25 -13.79 1.77
N ALA A 20 -9.19 -12.75 2.62
CA ALA A 20 -8.13 -12.56 3.60
C ALA A 20 -8.51 -11.52 4.66
N HIS A 21 -7.78 -11.49 5.77
CA HIS A 21 -7.75 -10.33 6.66
C HIS A 21 -6.87 -9.26 6.02
N ILE A 22 -7.48 -8.15 5.57
CA ILE A 22 -6.77 -7.11 4.81
C ILE A 22 -6.44 -5.92 5.71
N VAL A 23 -5.16 -5.54 5.69
CA VAL A 23 -4.65 -4.27 6.21
C VAL A 23 -4.04 -3.48 5.07
N VAL A 24 -4.23 -2.16 5.06
CA VAL A 24 -3.62 -1.27 4.06
C VAL A 24 -2.44 -0.55 4.70
N ILE A 25 -1.27 -0.59 4.08
CA ILE A 25 -0.10 0.19 4.51
C ILE A 25 -0.01 1.41 3.58
N GLY A 26 -0.24 2.60 4.10
CA GLY A 26 -0.28 3.81 3.27
C GLY A 26 -0.87 5.04 3.96
N ASN A 27 -1.11 6.10 3.20
CA ASN A 27 -1.64 7.36 3.72
C ASN A 27 -3.16 7.27 3.94
N TYR A 28 -3.61 7.42 5.20
CA TYR A 28 -5.02 7.36 5.57
C TYR A 28 -5.86 8.47 4.93
N GLU A 29 -5.35 9.69 4.87
CA GLU A 29 -6.05 10.83 4.27
C GLU A 29 -6.26 10.67 2.75
N ALA A 30 -5.31 10.05 2.05
CA ALA A 30 -5.41 9.76 0.63
C ALA A 30 -6.48 8.69 0.34
N LEU A 31 -6.55 7.64 1.18
CA LEU A 31 -7.55 6.58 1.06
C LEU A 31 -8.96 7.09 1.42
N THR A 32 -9.10 7.86 2.50
CA THR A 32 -10.37 8.47 2.88
C THR A 32 -10.84 9.50 1.86
N THR A 33 -9.93 10.28 1.26
CA THR A 33 -10.25 11.17 0.14
C THR A 33 -10.73 10.37 -1.07
N ALA A 34 -10.07 9.26 -1.41
CA ALA A 34 -10.50 8.40 -2.50
C ALA A 34 -11.90 7.80 -2.26
N ALA A 35 -12.15 7.30 -1.05
CA ALA A 35 -13.44 6.73 -0.65
C ALA A 35 -14.59 7.73 -0.69
N SER A 36 -14.39 8.95 -0.17
CA SER A 36 -15.43 9.96 -0.09
C SER A 36 -15.60 10.76 -1.39
N LYS A 37 -14.50 11.35 -1.90
CA LYS A 37 -14.53 12.35 -2.97
C LYS A 37 -14.58 11.74 -4.37
N PHE A 38 -13.86 10.64 -4.60
CA PHE A 38 -13.73 10.09 -5.96
C PHE A 38 -14.68 8.93 -6.25
N LEU A 39 -14.99 8.13 -5.24
CA LEU A 39 -15.78 6.91 -5.41
C LEU A 39 -17.11 6.92 -4.65
N SER A 40 -17.29 7.84 -3.69
CA SER A 40 -18.49 7.97 -2.85
C SER A 40 -18.95 6.63 -2.22
N THR A 41 -17.99 5.87 -1.70
CA THR A 41 -18.23 4.57 -1.06
C THR A 41 -18.57 4.72 0.42
N LYS A 42 -19.20 3.70 1.00
CA LYS A 42 -19.42 3.58 2.46
C LYS A 42 -18.34 2.76 3.17
N LEU A 43 -17.19 2.56 2.52
CA LEU A 43 -16.08 1.79 3.10
C LEU A 43 -15.61 2.47 4.39
N ALA A 44 -15.66 1.76 5.50
CA ALA A 44 -15.15 2.26 6.77
C ALA A 44 -13.64 2.01 6.83
N LEU A 45 -12.88 3.08 7.11
CA LEU A 45 -11.44 3.03 7.28
C LEU A 45 -11.09 3.55 8.68
N GLU A 46 -10.08 2.96 9.31
CA GLU A 46 -9.52 3.46 10.56
C GLU A 46 -8.00 3.55 10.47
N LYS A 47 -7.42 4.53 11.17
CA LYS A 47 -5.97 4.67 11.29
C LYS A 47 -5.46 3.75 12.39
N THR A 48 -4.40 3.01 12.13
CA THR A 48 -3.61 2.30 13.15
C THR A 48 -2.14 2.66 13.04
N THR A 49 -1.42 2.55 14.15
CA THR A 49 0.04 2.68 14.22
C THR A 49 0.74 1.32 14.32
N SER A 50 0.00 0.24 14.47
CA SER A 50 0.51 -1.12 14.69
C SER A 50 -0.45 -2.14 14.11
N ILE A 51 0.08 -3.12 13.36
CA ILE A 51 -0.72 -4.22 12.84
C ILE A 51 -0.95 -5.34 13.87
N TYR A 52 -0.24 -5.30 15.00
CA TYR A 52 -0.36 -6.30 16.07
C TYR A 52 -1.57 -6.03 16.98
N ASP A 53 -2.11 -4.82 16.95
CA ASP A 53 -3.27 -4.39 17.74
C ASP A 53 -4.59 -4.53 16.97
N LEU A 54 -4.55 -5.15 15.79
CA LEU A 54 -5.72 -5.28 14.93
C LEU A 54 -6.72 -6.28 15.51
N THR A 55 -7.97 -5.83 15.66
CA THR A 55 -9.07 -6.71 16.04
C THR A 55 -9.73 -7.27 14.77
N THR A 56 -9.93 -8.59 14.73
CA THR A 56 -10.43 -9.31 13.54
C THR A 56 -11.95 -9.20 13.33
N THR A 57 -12.65 -8.41 14.15
CA THR A 57 -14.12 -8.45 14.26
C THR A 57 -14.84 -7.28 13.61
N SER A 58 -14.13 -6.24 13.18
CA SER A 58 -14.76 -5.05 12.62
C SER A 58 -14.88 -5.14 11.09
N GLN A 59 -15.95 -4.58 10.52
CA GLN A 59 -16.08 -4.35 9.07
C GLN A 59 -15.25 -3.14 8.61
N VAL A 60 -14.32 -2.66 9.43
CA VAL A 60 -13.48 -1.48 9.19
C VAL A 60 -12.13 -1.97 8.70
N ILE A 61 -11.64 -1.38 7.61
CA ILE A 61 -10.30 -1.68 7.10
C ILE A 61 -9.29 -0.80 7.82
N SER A 62 -8.39 -1.43 8.54
CA SER A 62 -7.32 -0.75 9.23
C SER A 62 -6.24 -0.30 8.24
N VAL A 63 -5.79 0.94 8.41
CA VAL A 63 -4.74 1.58 7.62
C VAL A 63 -3.54 1.84 8.53
N LEU A 64 -2.46 1.09 8.31
CA LEU A 64 -1.17 1.39 8.92
C LEU A 64 -0.58 2.63 8.22
N ASP A 65 -0.67 3.76 8.91
CA ASP A 65 -0.29 5.05 8.34
C ASP A 65 1.06 5.53 8.86
N LEU A 66 2.05 5.56 7.96
CA LEU A 66 3.43 5.95 8.25
C LEU A 66 3.69 7.45 7.99
N THR A 67 2.64 8.25 7.75
CA THR A 67 2.79 9.66 7.31
C THR A 67 3.15 10.63 8.42
N GLU A 68 2.96 10.29 9.70
CA GLU A 68 3.37 11.16 10.81
C GLU A 68 4.89 11.41 10.83
N GLU A 69 5.66 10.49 10.24
CA GLU A 69 7.11 10.61 10.07
C GLU A 69 7.51 11.48 8.86
N GLN A 70 6.54 11.93 8.06
CA GLN A 70 6.77 12.59 6.77
C GLN A 70 5.90 13.86 6.63
N GLN A 71 6.50 15.03 6.85
CA GLN A 71 5.80 16.32 6.76
C GLN A 71 5.18 16.58 5.37
N ASP A 72 3.91 16.97 5.38
CA ASP A 72 3.11 17.52 4.28
C ASP A 72 3.16 16.73 2.96
N ILE A 73 2.55 15.54 2.97
CA ILE A 73 2.32 14.73 1.77
C ILE A 73 0.85 14.83 1.37
N MET A 74 0.34 16.04 1.14
CA MET A 74 -0.91 16.18 0.39
C MET A 74 -0.65 15.91 -1.10
N PRO A 75 -1.12 14.79 -1.68
CA PRO A 75 -0.80 14.47 -3.05
C PRO A 75 -1.55 15.41 -4.01
N HIS A 76 -0.81 16.14 -4.84
CA HIS A 76 -1.37 16.69 -6.07
C HIS A 76 -1.57 15.55 -7.08
N TYR A 77 -2.82 15.16 -7.29
CA TYR A 77 -3.19 14.07 -8.21
C TYR A 77 -2.64 14.31 -9.62
N GLY A 78 -2.18 13.22 -10.25
CA GLY A 78 -1.62 13.25 -11.61
C GLY A 78 -0.25 13.93 -11.74
N ARG A 79 0.35 14.43 -10.66
CA ARG A 79 1.68 15.07 -10.68
C ARG A 79 2.75 14.20 -10.02
N ILE A 80 3.97 14.33 -10.52
CA ILE A 80 5.14 13.71 -9.89
C ILE A 80 5.46 14.46 -8.60
N SER A 81 5.63 13.72 -7.50
CA SER A 81 6.04 14.24 -6.19
C SER A 81 7.13 13.36 -5.61
N VAL A 82 8.21 14.00 -5.14
CA VAL A 82 9.34 13.31 -4.49
C VAL A 82 8.91 12.77 -3.12
N GLN A 83 8.10 13.53 -2.39
CA GLN A 83 7.57 13.13 -1.08
C GLN A 83 6.68 11.90 -1.22
N ALA A 84 5.74 11.93 -2.19
CA ALA A 84 4.89 10.77 -2.46
C ALA A 84 5.68 9.53 -2.91
N ALA A 85 6.79 9.73 -3.64
CA ALA A 85 7.68 8.64 -4.01
C ALA A 85 8.39 8.02 -2.80
N LYS A 86 8.96 8.86 -1.91
CA LYS A 86 9.58 8.39 -0.65
C LYS A 86 8.57 7.64 0.21
N ALA A 87 7.36 8.18 0.33
CA ALA A 87 6.26 7.54 1.05
C ALA A 87 5.94 6.15 0.46
N SER A 88 5.75 6.06 -0.85
CA SER A 88 5.45 4.79 -1.52
C SER A 88 6.52 3.72 -1.33
N VAL A 89 7.81 4.12 -1.34
CA VAL A 89 8.92 3.20 -1.07
C VAL A 89 8.91 2.77 0.40
N ALA A 90 8.66 3.69 1.33
CA ALA A 90 8.55 3.38 2.75
C ALA A 90 7.42 2.37 3.04
N TYR A 91 6.24 2.53 2.43
CA TYR A 91 5.13 1.58 2.58
C TYR A 91 5.50 0.17 2.12
N ILE A 92 6.22 0.06 1.00
CA ILE A 92 6.68 -1.24 0.47
C ILE A 92 7.71 -1.86 1.42
N LEU A 93 8.68 -1.08 1.89
CA LEU A 93 9.71 -1.56 2.82
C LEU A 93 9.12 -2.02 4.14
N GLU A 94 8.13 -1.30 4.68
CA GLU A 94 7.44 -1.73 5.91
C GLU A 94 6.64 -3.01 5.67
N ALA A 95 5.92 -3.12 4.54
CA ALA A 95 5.23 -4.37 4.19
C ALA A 95 6.20 -5.56 4.12
N ILE A 96 7.38 -5.38 3.52
CA ILE A 96 8.40 -6.43 3.42
C ILE A 96 8.91 -6.83 4.81
N LYS A 97 9.21 -5.84 5.66
CA LYS A 97 9.66 -6.07 7.03
C LYS A 97 8.62 -6.87 7.81
N LEU A 98 7.35 -6.46 7.78
CA LEU A 98 6.26 -7.17 8.45
C LEU A 98 6.09 -8.60 7.93
N ALA A 99 6.29 -8.83 6.63
CA ALA A 99 6.27 -10.16 6.05
C ALA A 99 7.46 -11.02 6.52
N GLN A 100 8.66 -10.45 6.62
CA GLN A 100 9.86 -11.13 7.14
C GLN A 100 9.74 -11.47 8.64
N GLU A 101 9.06 -10.62 9.40
CA GLU A 101 8.71 -10.86 10.82
C GLU A 101 7.59 -11.90 10.99
N GLY A 102 6.93 -12.31 9.90
CA GLY A 102 5.81 -13.26 9.93
C GLY A 102 4.48 -12.65 10.37
N ALA A 103 4.40 -11.32 10.47
CA ALA A 103 3.19 -10.61 10.89
C ALA A 103 2.13 -10.51 9.78
N ILE A 104 2.55 -10.62 8.51
CA ILE A 104 1.64 -10.75 7.36
C ILE A 104 2.08 -11.93 6.47
N ASN A 105 1.12 -12.54 5.77
CA ASN A 105 1.40 -13.73 4.95
C ASN A 105 1.62 -13.41 3.46
N ALA A 106 1.15 -12.26 2.98
CA ALA A 106 1.24 -11.86 1.57
C ALA A 106 1.24 -10.33 1.42
N ILE A 107 1.77 -9.85 0.29
CA ILE A 107 1.78 -8.43 -0.07
C ILE A 107 1.13 -8.27 -1.44
N VAL A 108 0.16 -7.36 -1.54
CA VAL A 108 -0.41 -6.90 -2.80
C VAL A 108 -0.03 -5.43 -2.97
N THR A 109 0.67 -5.10 -4.05
CA THR A 109 1.19 -3.74 -4.27
C THR A 109 0.29 -2.93 -5.21
N ALA A 110 -0.03 -1.71 -4.79
CA ALA A 110 -0.67 -0.73 -5.67
C ALA A 110 0.36 -0.07 -6.62
N PRO A 111 -0.06 0.52 -7.76
CA PRO A 111 0.87 1.11 -8.71
C PRO A 111 1.70 2.28 -8.13
N ILE A 112 3.00 2.27 -8.41
CA ILE A 112 3.96 3.35 -8.09
C ILE A 112 4.58 3.95 -9.36
N SER A 113 5.14 5.15 -9.27
CA SER A 113 5.78 5.84 -10.42
C SER A 113 7.30 5.67 -10.39
N LYS A 114 7.83 4.90 -11.34
CA LYS A 114 9.28 4.76 -11.56
C LYS A 114 9.99 6.10 -11.69
N LEU A 115 9.44 7.03 -12.47
CA LEU A 115 10.00 8.37 -12.66
C LEU A 115 10.07 9.15 -11.33
N ALA A 116 9.03 9.04 -10.50
CA ALA A 116 9.00 9.73 -9.21
C ALA A 116 10.03 9.15 -8.23
N ILE A 117 10.18 7.82 -8.22
CA ILE A 117 11.16 7.09 -7.39
C ILE A 117 12.59 7.47 -7.78
N GLN A 118 12.91 7.51 -9.07
CA GLN A 118 14.21 7.96 -9.56
C GLN A 118 14.49 9.42 -9.16
N LYS A 119 13.49 10.31 -9.30
CA LYS A 119 13.62 11.71 -8.86
C LYS A 119 13.78 11.86 -7.35
N ALA A 120 13.30 10.91 -6.56
CA ALA A 120 13.51 10.88 -5.12
C ALA A 120 14.89 10.35 -4.71
N GLY A 121 15.75 9.98 -5.68
CA GLY A 121 17.13 9.53 -5.45
C GLY A 121 17.27 8.03 -5.24
N PHE A 122 16.21 7.25 -5.44
CA PHE A 122 16.30 5.79 -5.34
C PHE A 122 16.74 5.17 -6.67
N SER A 123 17.61 4.16 -6.59
CA SER A 123 18.10 3.41 -7.75
C SER A 123 17.14 2.30 -8.21
N TYR A 124 16.00 2.12 -7.52
CA TYR A 124 15.00 1.10 -7.85
C TYR A 124 14.31 1.40 -9.18
N GLN A 125 14.07 0.35 -9.99
CA GLN A 125 13.32 0.49 -11.24
C GLN A 125 11.81 0.22 -11.06
N GLY A 126 11.42 -0.43 -9.96
CA GLY A 126 10.03 -0.73 -9.60
C GLY A 126 9.94 -1.63 -8.37
N HIS A 127 8.76 -2.23 -8.17
CA HIS A 127 8.47 -3.09 -7.02
C HIS A 127 9.42 -4.29 -6.92
N THR A 128 9.69 -4.96 -8.04
CA THR A 128 10.49 -6.18 -8.07
C THR A 128 11.91 -5.94 -7.57
N GLU A 129 12.55 -4.84 -7.96
CA GLU A 129 13.88 -4.51 -7.44
C GLU A 129 13.86 -4.13 -5.96
N ILE A 130 12.82 -3.43 -5.49
CA ILE A 130 12.67 -3.12 -4.06
C ILE A 130 12.57 -4.41 -3.25
N LEU A 131 11.69 -5.33 -3.66
CA LEU A 131 11.49 -6.64 -3.04
C LEU A 131 12.79 -7.45 -3.02
N ALA A 132 13.44 -7.61 -4.17
CA ALA A 132 14.68 -8.37 -4.29
C ALA A 132 15.81 -7.79 -3.42
N SER A 133 15.96 -6.46 -3.42
CA SER A 133 16.97 -5.78 -2.62
C SER A 133 16.73 -5.92 -1.12
N ALA A 134 15.49 -5.74 -0.66
CA ALA A 134 15.15 -5.82 0.77
C ALA A 134 15.17 -7.26 1.32
N THR A 135 14.91 -8.25 0.46
CA THR A 135 14.92 -9.67 0.84
C THR A 135 16.25 -10.38 0.60
N GLY A 136 17.22 -9.73 -0.06
CA GLY A 136 18.50 -10.34 -0.43
C GLY A 136 18.40 -11.44 -1.49
N VAL A 137 17.27 -11.55 -2.19
CA VAL A 137 16.99 -12.59 -3.18
C VAL A 137 17.57 -12.20 -4.54
N LYS A 138 18.37 -13.09 -5.13
CA LYS A 138 18.95 -12.91 -6.48
C LYS A 138 18.12 -13.55 -7.60
N ASN A 139 17.40 -14.62 -7.28
CA ASN A 139 16.64 -15.40 -8.24
C ASN A 139 15.14 -15.26 -7.95
N TYR A 140 14.41 -14.64 -8.86
CA TYR A 140 12.97 -14.48 -8.81
C TYR A 140 12.41 -14.57 -10.23
N ALA A 141 11.13 -14.91 -10.36
CA ALA A 141 10.46 -15.02 -11.64
C ALA A 141 9.06 -14.40 -11.57
N MET A 142 8.58 -13.93 -12.71
CA MET A 142 7.18 -13.60 -12.90
C MET A 142 6.41 -14.87 -13.23
N ALA A 143 5.26 -15.06 -12.61
CA ALA A 143 4.33 -16.13 -12.94
C ALA A 143 2.92 -15.55 -13.15
N PHE A 144 2.17 -16.17 -14.05
CA PHE A 144 0.75 -15.93 -14.25
C PHE A 144 -0.02 -17.12 -13.68
N PHE A 145 -1.01 -16.84 -12.83
CA PHE A 145 -1.84 -17.85 -12.21
C PHE A 145 -3.29 -17.68 -12.63
N HIS A 146 -3.98 -18.80 -12.84
CA HIS A 146 -5.43 -18.85 -13.07
C HIS A 146 -6.00 -19.89 -12.12
N LEU A 147 -7.02 -19.49 -11.35
CA LEU A 147 -7.78 -20.40 -10.51
C LEU A 147 -8.79 -21.12 -11.42
N LYS A 148 -8.80 -22.46 -11.36
CA LYS A 148 -9.76 -23.30 -12.08
C LYS A 148 -11.15 -23.21 -11.45
#